data_AF-Q2W2R5-F1
#
_entry.id   AF-Q2W2R5-F1
#
_cell.length_a   1.000
_cell.length_b   1.000
_cell.length_c   1.000
_cell.angle_alpha   90.00
_cell.angle_beta   90.00
_cell.angle_gamma   90.00
#
_symmetry.space_group_name_H-M   'P 1'
#
loop_
_entity.id
_entity.type
_entity.pdbx_description
1 polymer ?
#
loop_
_entity_poly.entity_id
_entity_poly.type
_entity_poly.pdbx_seq_one_letter_code
_entity_poly.pdbx_strand_id
1 'polypeptide(L)'
;MIRWTILLALLLAPAAAKADWVAARAERLFPPEQSEAEACRLAEDKAKEDAVRRITGERLSSEELMRCSEQGDQAECTHNSAVWSMVDGDVRAIRNRRVETLAVLDGVRKCVVDLEAEVVVPPGRPDPAFDLGVRLNGAVYRQGEPLEITLSPSQPMGVAVFQWLPYETGEAQVSRILPNPYDRLSHIDRQTTIPSEMGRKRYVLRADFPPALEGKRRMVDEYLMVVATRNPVEFRDSYSLDEFKARLLELPRGESRMVRKAYSILRAEK
;
A
#
# COMPACT_ATOMS: atom_id res chain seq x y z
N MET A 1 15.49 64.58 21.23
CA MET A 1 14.56 63.45 21.38
C MET A 1 14.73 62.53 20.18
N ILE A 2 15.53 61.47 20.31
CA ILE A 2 15.74 60.49 19.22
C ILE A 2 15.48 59.12 19.86
N ARG A 3 14.31 58.53 19.56
CA ARG A 3 13.97 57.17 19.96
C ARG A 3 14.49 56.22 18.87
N TRP A 4 15.51 55.44 19.21
CA TRP A 4 15.91 54.28 18.43
C TRP A 4 14.92 53.15 18.66
N THR A 5 14.12 52.83 17.66
CA THR A 5 13.31 51.60 17.61
C THR A 5 14.21 50.48 17.12
N ILE A 6 14.66 49.61 18.04
CA ILE A 6 15.40 48.38 17.71
C ILE A 6 14.37 47.38 17.17
N LEU A 7 14.44 47.06 15.88
CA LEU A 7 13.74 45.93 15.27
C LEU A 7 14.45 44.64 15.70
N LEU A 8 13.82 43.86 16.57
CA LEU A 8 14.28 42.52 16.93
C LEU A 8 13.89 41.56 15.79
N ALA A 9 14.82 41.27 14.88
CA ALA A 9 14.64 40.24 13.87
C ALA A 9 14.64 38.86 14.56
N LEU A 10 13.45 38.28 14.73
CA LEU A 10 13.29 36.89 15.18
C LEU A 10 13.80 35.97 14.06
N LEU A 11 15.04 35.50 14.21
CA LEU A 11 15.59 34.41 13.40
C LEU A 11 14.81 33.13 13.70
N LEU A 12 13.80 32.84 12.87
CA LEU A 12 13.17 31.53 12.78
C LEU A 12 14.22 30.54 12.26
N ALA A 13 14.97 29.93 13.18
CA ALA A 13 15.80 28.78 12.84
C ALA A 13 14.88 27.67 12.31
N PRO A 14 15.14 27.10 11.12
CA PRO A 14 14.38 25.94 10.66
C PRO A 14 14.61 24.81 11.66
N ALA A 15 13.53 24.33 12.26
CA ALA A 15 13.58 23.12 13.07
C ALA A 15 14.02 21.98 12.14
N ALA A 16 15.25 21.50 12.32
CA ALA A 16 15.71 20.30 11.65
C ALA A 16 14.75 19.17 12.04
N ALA A 17 13.97 18.69 11.07
CA ALA A 17 13.16 17.49 11.25
C ALA A 17 14.12 16.35 11.60
N LYS A 18 14.16 15.94 12.86
CA LYS A 18 14.88 14.73 13.27
C LYS A 18 14.12 13.57 12.68
N ALA A 19 14.77 12.82 11.80
CA ALA A 19 14.23 11.55 11.35
C ALA A 19 14.26 10.59 12.55
N ASP A 20 13.09 10.09 12.92
CA ASP A 20 12.94 9.18 14.05
C ASP A 20 13.38 7.78 13.61
N TRP A 21 14.45 7.29 14.24
CA TRP A 21 14.92 5.91 14.07
C TRP A 21 14.05 4.99 14.93
N VAL A 22 13.50 3.95 14.31
CA VAL A 22 12.56 3.02 14.95
C VAL A 22 13.24 1.66 15.10
N ALA A 23 13.39 1.21 16.33
CA ALA A 23 13.81 -0.16 16.60
C ALA A 23 12.64 -1.11 16.28
N ALA A 24 12.92 -2.15 15.50
CA ALA A 24 11.97 -3.18 15.12
C ALA A 24 12.61 -4.57 15.21
N ARG A 25 11.79 -5.57 15.50
CA ARG A 25 12.20 -6.97 15.64
C ARG A 25 11.14 -7.86 15.03
N ALA A 26 11.56 -8.83 14.24
CA ALA A 26 10.66 -9.85 13.72
C ALA A 26 11.35 -11.21 13.63
N GLU A 27 10.52 -12.26 13.54
CA GLU A 27 10.99 -13.63 13.46
C GLU A 27 10.22 -14.46 12.43
N ARG A 28 10.90 -15.46 11.87
CA ARG A 28 10.34 -16.44 10.95
C ARG A 28 10.78 -17.85 11.34
N LEU A 29 9.80 -18.72 11.61
CA LEU A 29 10.02 -20.17 11.70
C LEU A 29 10.18 -20.75 10.30
N PHE A 30 11.09 -21.71 10.17
CA PHE A 30 11.35 -22.40 8.91
C PHE A 30 11.78 -23.86 9.14
N PRO A 31 11.30 -24.79 8.31
CA PRO A 31 11.64 -26.21 8.42
C PRO A 31 13.03 -26.49 7.78
N PRO A 32 13.63 -27.67 8.00
CA PRO A 32 14.97 -28.01 7.50
C PRO A 32 15.18 -27.82 5.99
N GLU A 33 14.11 -27.97 5.22
CA GLU A 33 14.07 -27.98 3.76
C GLU A 33 14.04 -26.56 3.19
N GLN A 34 13.67 -25.56 4.00
CA GLN A 34 13.67 -24.16 3.60
C GLN A 34 15.05 -23.53 3.83
N SER A 35 15.46 -22.66 2.90
CA SER A 35 16.69 -21.88 3.02
C SER A 35 16.65 -20.94 4.21
N GLU A 36 17.66 -21.02 5.07
CA GLU A 36 17.86 -20.08 6.19
C GLU A 36 17.99 -18.63 5.69
N ALA A 37 18.72 -18.41 4.59
CA ALA A 37 18.89 -17.08 4.01
C ALA A 37 17.55 -16.49 3.56
N GLU A 38 16.67 -17.31 2.98
CA GLU A 38 15.33 -16.90 2.59
C GLU A 38 14.46 -16.59 3.81
N ALA A 39 14.47 -17.46 4.82
CA ALA A 39 13.72 -17.25 6.05
C ALA A 39 14.14 -15.97 6.78
N CYS A 40 15.45 -15.70 6.84
CA CYS A 40 15.98 -14.47 7.44
C CYS A 40 15.66 -13.22 6.62
N ARG A 41 15.64 -13.30 5.30
CA ARG A 41 15.18 -12.18 4.45
C ARG A 41 13.72 -11.85 4.74
N LEU A 42 12.85 -12.86 4.83
CA LEU A 42 11.44 -12.66 5.17
C LEU A 42 11.25 -12.08 6.58
N ALA A 43 12.04 -12.52 7.55
CA ALA A 43 12.05 -11.95 8.89
C ALA A 43 12.50 -10.47 8.87
N GLU A 44 13.50 -10.13 8.06
CA GLU A 44 13.96 -8.75 7.91
C GLU A 44 12.89 -7.86 7.27
N ASP A 45 12.23 -8.32 6.19
CA ASP A 45 11.16 -7.56 5.55
C ASP A 45 10.00 -7.32 6.52
N LYS A 46 9.67 -8.31 7.37
CA LYS A 46 8.69 -8.15 8.44
C LYS A 46 9.13 -7.17 9.53
N ALA A 47 10.42 -7.08 9.84
CA ALA A 47 10.93 -6.08 10.77
C ALA A 47 10.85 -4.66 10.20
N LYS A 48 11.13 -4.49 8.90
CA LYS A 48 10.92 -3.20 8.19
C LYS A 48 9.44 -2.80 8.20
N GLU A 49 8.55 -3.75 7.94
CA GLU A 49 7.09 -3.55 8.01
C GLU A 49 6.64 -3.07 9.39
N ASP A 50 7.10 -3.73 10.46
CA ASP A 50 6.81 -3.36 11.85
C ASP A 50 7.32 -1.94 12.16
N ALA A 51 8.51 -1.56 11.69
CA ALA A 51 9.02 -0.21 11.86
C ALA A 51 8.12 0.86 11.21
N VAL A 52 7.69 0.63 9.96
CA VAL A 52 6.78 1.55 9.25
C VAL A 52 5.45 1.66 10.00
N ARG A 53 4.85 0.53 10.38
CA ARG A 53 3.54 0.48 11.06
C ARG A 53 3.53 1.21 12.41
N ARG A 54 4.63 1.12 13.18
CA ARG A 54 4.76 1.84 14.46
C ARG A 54 4.70 3.36 14.29
N ILE A 55 5.16 3.89 13.16
CA ILE A 55 5.14 5.33 12.85
C ILE A 55 3.83 5.75 12.18
N THR A 56 3.33 4.95 11.22
CA THR A 56 2.11 5.29 10.48
C THR A 56 0.86 5.14 11.35
N GLY A 57 0.90 4.25 12.35
CA GLY A 57 -0.25 3.85 13.18
C GLY A 57 -1.16 2.84 12.49
N GLU A 58 -0.71 2.28 11.35
CA GLU A 58 -1.48 1.33 10.55
C GLU A 58 -1.66 -0.01 11.29
N ARG A 59 -2.90 -0.51 11.31
CA ARG A 59 -3.25 -1.85 11.77
C ARG A 59 -3.74 -2.61 10.55
N LEU A 60 -3.11 -3.75 10.23
CA LEU A 60 -3.60 -4.68 9.22
C LEU A 60 -5.09 -4.95 9.45
N SER A 61 -5.89 -4.77 8.41
CA SER A 61 -7.32 -5.09 8.47
C SER A 61 -7.51 -6.60 8.60
N SER A 62 -8.63 -7.03 9.20
CA SER A 62 -8.97 -8.46 9.27
C SER A 62 -9.07 -9.10 7.88
N GLU A 63 -9.39 -8.32 6.84
CA GLU A 63 -9.46 -8.78 5.44
C GLU A 63 -8.06 -9.14 4.90
N GLU A 64 -7.04 -8.36 5.24
CA GLU A 64 -5.63 -8.60 4.84
C GLU A 64 -5.04 -9.80 5.59
N LEU A 65 -5.36 -9.94 6.88
CA LEU A 65 -4.89 -11.06 7.70
C LEU A 65 -5.50 -12.40 7.28
N MET A 66 -6.80 -12.43 6.92
CA MET A 66 -7.48 -13.68 6.57
C MET A 66 -7.01 -14.25 5.23
N ARG A 67 -6.70 -13.42 4.22
CA ARG A 67 -6.24 -13.93 2.91
C ARG A 67 -4.92 -14.68 2.97
N CYS A 68 -3.99 -14.25 3.83
CA CYS A 68 -2.74 -14.98 4.02
C CYS A 68 -2.91 -16.35 4.69
N SER A 69 -4.05 -16.59 5.35
CA SER A 69 -4.33 -17.90 5.96
C SER A 69 -4.92 -18.92 4.96
N GLU A 70 -5.54 -18.47 3.87
CA GLU A 70 -6.33 -19.33 2.97
C GLU A 70 -5.57 -19.87 1.76
N GLN A 71 -4.43 -19.28 1.38
CA GLN A 71 -3.80 -19.54 0.07
C GLN A 71 -2.76 -20.68 0.01
N GLY A 72 -2.39 -21.29 1.13
CA GLY A 72 -1.41 -22.39 1.16
C GLY A 72 0.04 -21.99 0.85
N ASP A 73 0.28 -20.96 0.03
CA ASP A 73 1.60 -20.38 -0.26
C ASP A 73 1.88 -19.15 0.62
N GLN A 74 2.26 -19.42 1.88
CA GLN A 74 2.44 -18.40 2.91
C GLN A 74 3.54 -17.37 2.58
N ALA A 75 4.51 -17.70 1.72
CA ALA A 75 5.65 -16.84 1.43
C ALA A 75 5.26 -15.64 0.55
N GLU A 76 4.47 -15.88 -0.49
CA GLU A 76 4.01 -14.81 -1.39
C GLU A 76 2.99 -13.88 -0.72
N CYS A 77 2.10 -14.41 0.12
CA CYS A 77 1.18 -13.55 0.87
C CYS A 77 1.92 -12.68 1.89
N THR A 78 2.92 -13.23 2.58
CA THR A 78 3.76 -12.44 3.51
C THR A 78 4.50 -11.32 2.77
N HIS A 79 4.98 -11.58 1.55
CA HIS A 79 5.65 -10.57 0.74
C HIS A 79 4.67 -9.47 0.30
N ASN A 80 3.51 -9.84 -0.23
CA ASN A 80 2.53 -8.85 -0.68
C ASN A 80 1.98 -8.02 0.49
N SER A 81 1.72 -8.62 1.67
CA SER A 81 1.30 -7.89 2.87
C SER A 81 2.37 -6.94 3.40
N ALA A 82 3.64 -7.32 3.32
CA ALA A 82 4.76 -6.46 3.70
C ALA A 82 4.91 -5.29 2.74
N VAL A 83 4.87 -5.57 1.43
CA VAL A 83 4.92 -4.55 0.36
C VAL A 83 3.75 -3.57 0.48
N TRP A 84 2.59 -4.06 0.89
CA TRP A 84 1.36 -3.31 1.13
C TRP A 84 1.43 -2.34 2.31
N SER A 85 1.99 -2.78 3.44
CA SER A 85 2.16 -1.92 4.62
C SER A 85 3.23 -0.84 4.41
N MET A 86 4.13 -1.03 3.44
CA MET A 86 5.16 -0.06 3.06
C MET A 86 4.66 1.01 2.06
N VAL A 87 3.35 1.16 1.87
CA VAL A 87 2.78 2.23 1.02
C VAL A 87 2.45 3.49 1.84
N ASP A 88 2.27 3.37 3.16
CA ASP A 88 2.02 4.51 4.06
C ASP A 88 3.30 5.18 4.60
N GLY A 89 4.45 4.58 4.35
CA GLY A 89 5.77 5.07 4.74
C GLY A 89 6.87 4.23 4.12
N ASP A 90 8.07 4.79 4.06
CA ASP A 90 9.22 4.17 3.41
C ASP A 90 10.43 4.08 4.36
N VAL A 91 11.24 3.04 4.20
CA VAL A 91 12.47 2.84 4.98
C VAL A 91 13.65 3.39 4.21
N ARG A 92 14.12 4.57 4.60
CA ARG A 92 15.22 5.27 3.91
C ARG A 92 16.59 4.71 4.27
N ALA A 93 16.78 4.23 5.50
CA ALA A 93 18.04 3.67 5.96
C ALA A 93 17.83 2.64 7.07
N ILE A 94 18.80 1.73 7.23
CA ILE A 94 18.82 0.72 8.29
C ILE A 94 20.18 0.75 8.98
N ARG A 95 20.18 0.62 10.31
CA ARG A 95 21.39 0.45 11.13
C ARG A 95 21.17 -0.59 12.22
N ASN A 96 22.25 -0.93 12.94
CA ASN A 96 22.23 -1.87 14.06
C ASN A 96 21.57 -3.22 13.75
N ARG A 97 21.63 -3.65 12.48
CA ARG A 97 21.05 -4.91 12.00
C ARG A 97 21.74 -6.11 12.65
N ARG A 98 20.98 -6.96 13.31
CA ARG A 98 21.43 -8.24 13.90
C ARG A 98 20.53 -9.37 13.42
N VAL A 99 21.14 -10.50 13.13
CA VAL A 99 20.44 -11.71 12.67
C VAL A 99 20.93 -12.88 13.50
N GLU A 100 19.98 -13.62 14.05
CA GLU A 100 20.24 -14.79 14.88
C GLU A 100 19.38 -15.95 14.41
N THR A 101 19.99 -17.13 14.23
CA THR A 101 19.27 -18.37 13.94
C THR A 101 19.29 -19.27 15.16
N LEU A 102 18.11 -19.66 15.62
CA LEU A 102 17.91 -20.48 16.81
C LEU A 102 17.26 -21.81 16.42
N ALA A 103 17.77 -22.92 16.92
CA ALA A 103 17.08 -24.21 16.83
C ALA A 103 15.89 -24.20 17.80
N VAL A 104 14.72 -24.68 17.35
CA VAL A 104 13.51 -24.74 18.17
C VAL A 104 13.27 -26.18 18.64
N LEU A 105 12.70 -27.04 17.78
CA LEU A 105 12.42 -28.47 18.01
C LEU A 105 12.20 -29.17 16.65
N ASP A 106 12.48 -30.48 16.57
CA ASP A 106 12.21 -31.35 15.41
C ASP A 106 12.75 -30.82 14.07
N GLY A 107 13.99 -30.32 14.07
CA GLY A 107 14.63 -29.76 12.87
C GLY A 107 14.12 -28.38 12.44
N VAL A 108 13.05 -27.87 13.07
CA VAL A 108 12.54 -26.52 12.84
C VAL A 108 13.49 -25.51 13.47
N ARG A 109 13.85 -24.49 12.68
CA ARG A 109 14.68 -23.37 13.10
C ARG A 109 13.89 -22.08 13.04
N LYS A 110 14.39 -21.07 13.73
CA LYS A 110 13.83 -19.74 13.76
C LYS A 110 14.91 -18.73 13.42
N CYS A 111 14.65 -17.86 12.43
CA CYS A 111 15.48 -16.70 12.21
C CYS A 111 14.84 -15.49 12.91
N VAL A 112 15.64 -14.74 13.66
CA VAL A 112 15.24 -13.52 14.34
C VAL A 112 16.09 -12.37 13.84
N VAL A 113 15.44 -11.27 13.48
CA VAL A 113 16.09 -10.06 12.96
C VAL A 113 15.72 -8.88 13.84
N ASP A 114 16.75 -8.17 14.32
CA ASP A 114 16.63 -6.86 14.97
C ASP A 114 17.24 -5.80 14.08
N LEU A 115 16.60 -4.65 13.96
CA LEU A 115 17.12 -3.51 13.21
C LEU A 115 16.61 -2.18 13.76
N GLU A 116 17.31 -1.10 13.42
CA GLU A 116 16.79 0.27 13.55
C GLU A 116 16.58 0.83 12.14
N ALA A 117 15.35 1.23 11.82
CA ALA A 117 14.97 1.78 10.53
C ALA A 117 14.70 3.29 10.64
N GLU A 118 15.22 4.06 9.68
CA GLU A 118 14.84 5.44 9.45
C GLU A 118 13.59 5.47 8.57
N VAL A 119 12.43 5.70 9.19
CA VAL A 119 11.13 5.69 8.50
C VAL A 119 10.77 7.10 8.05
N VAL A 120 10.41 7.25 6.79
CA VAL A 120 9.82 8.47 6.22
C VAL A 120 8.33 8.24 6.04
N VAL A 121 7.54 9.21 6.50
CA VAL A 121 6.09 9.23 6.27
C VAL A 121 5.69 10.54 5.60
N PRO A 122 4.54 10.59 4.90
CA PRO A 122 4.08 11.82 4.30
C PRO A 122 3.88 12.91 5.37
N PRO A 123 4.07 14.20 5.01
CA PRO A 123 4.07 15.29 5.98
C PRO A 123 2.67 15.54 6.56
N GLY A 124 2.63 16.17 7.73
CA GLY A 124 1.38 16.55 8.40
C GLY A 124 0.75 15.42 9.21
N ARG A 125 -0.42 15.70 9.79
CA ARG A 125 -1.18 14.75 10.62
C ARG A 125 -2.45 14.34 9.89
N PRO A 126 -2.87 13.06 9.96
CA PRO A 126 -4.17 12.63 9.44
C PRO A 126 -5.31 13.50 9.96
N ASP A 127 -6.24 13.87 9.08
CA ASP A 127 -7.52 14.47 9.48
C ASP A 127 -8.57 13.35 9.59
N PRO A 128 -9.05 13.00 10.80
CA PRO A 128 -10.07 11.97 10.99
C PRO A 128 -11.41 12.28 10.31
N ALA A 129 -11.70 13.55 10.01
CA ALA A 129 -12.92 13.94 9.31
C ALA A 129 -12.81 13.78 7.78
N PHE A 130 -11.59 13.68 7.25
CA PHE A 130 -11.34 13.44 5.84
C PHE A 130 -11.24 11.94 5.55
N ASP A 131 -12.40 11.31 5.34
CA ASP A 131 -12.50 9.86 5.15
C ASP A 131 -13.26 9.46 3.88
N LEU A 132 -12.94 8.26 3.36
CA LEU A 132 -13.54 7.70 2.16
C LEU A 132 -13.93 6.24 2.40
N GLY A 133 -15.21 5.90 2.24
CA GLY A 133 -15.64 4.51 2.16
C GLY A 133 -15.38 3.94 0.78
N VAL A 134 -14.75 2.76 0.69
CA VAL A 134 -14.56 2.00 -0.56
C VAL A 134 -15.13 0.60 -0.41
N ARG A 135 -16.00 0.20 -1.34
CA ARG A 135 -16.62 -1.13 -1.36
C ARG A 135 -16.58 -1.72 -2.77
N LEU A 136 -16.13 -2.96 -2.90
CA LEU A 136 -16.22 -3.72 -4.14
C LEU A 136 -17.54 -4.50 -4.21
N ASN A 137 -18.01 -4.81 -5.41
CA ASN A 137 -19.17 -5.68 -5.62
C ASN A 137 -18.89 -7.17 -5.35
N GLY A 138 -17.63 -7.56 -5.22
CA GLY A 138 -17.18 -8.90 -4.84
C GLY A 138 -15.77 -8.86 -4.25
N ALA A 139 -15.39 -9.94 -3.57
CA ALA A 139 -14.01 -10.15 -3.12
C ALA A 139 -13.27 -11.18 -3.98
N VAL A 140 -14.02 -12.06 -4.64
CA VAL A 140 -13.53 -13.10 -5.55
C VAL A 140 -14.35 -12.99 -6.83
N TYR A 141 -13.64 -12.93 -7.96
CA TYR A 141 -14.21 -12.79 -9.29
C TYR A 141 -13.83 -14.00 -10.14
N ARG A 142 -14.73 -14.45 -11.00
CA ARG A 142 -14.34 -15.32 -12.14
C ARG A 142 -13.81 -14.46 -13.27
N GLN A 143 -12.98 -15.07 -14.09
CA GLN A 143 -12.49 -14.45 -15.31
C GLN A 143 -13.63 -13.81 -16.13
N GLY A 144 -13.46 -12.51 -16.43
CA GLY A 144 -14.40 -11.70 -17.18
C GLY A 144 -15.57 -11.13 -16.37
N GLU A 145 -15.72 -11.45 -15.08
CA GLU A 145 -16.78 -10.88 -14.25
C GLU A 145 -16.62 -9.36 -14.08
N PRO A 146 -17.74 -8.60 -14.05
CA PRO A 146 -17.68 -7.16 -13.90
C PRO A 146 -17.22 -6.77 -12.49
N LEU A 147 -16.22 -5.89 -12.42
CA LEU A 147 -15.74 -5.28 -11.19
C LEU A 147 -16.33 -3.87 -11.07
N GLU A 148 -17.08 -3.62 -10.00
CA GLU A 148 -17.62 -2.31 -9.68
C GLU A 148 -17.09 -1.83 -8.33
N ILE A 149 -16.65 -0.56 -8.29
CA ILE A 149 -16.10 0.08 -7.09
C ILE A 149 -17.09 1.13 -6.63
N THR A 150 -17.57 1.05 -5.39
CA THR A 150 -18.40 2.09 -4.78
C THR A 150 -17.55 2.96 -3.87
N LEU A 151 -17.59 4.27 -4.12
CA LEU A 151 -16.87 5.32 -3.40
C LEU A 151 -17.90 6.12 -2.59
N SER A 152 -17.66 6.33 -1.29
CA SER A 152 -18.56 7.03 -0.37
C SER A 152 -17.78 8.12 0.37
N PRO A 153 -17.70 9.35 -0.18
CA PRO A 153 -16.92 10.43 0.39
C PRO A 153 -17.61 11.01 1.65
N SER A 154 -16.82 11.32 2.68
CA SER A 154 -17.31 12.08 3.86
C SER A 154 -17.55 13.57 3.56
N GLN A 155 -16.81 14.11 2.59
CA GLN A 155 -16.87 15.48 2.11
C GLN A 155 -16.34 15.53 0.65
N PRO A 156 -16.58 16.62 -0.11
CA PRO A 156 -16.05 16.74 -1.47
C PRO A 156 -14.54 16.51 -1.55
N MET A 157 -14.11 15.71 -2.53
CA MET A 157 -12.71 15.29 -2.68
C MET A 157 -12.36 14.94 -4.13
N GLY A 158 -11.09 15.17 -4.48
CA GLY A 158 -10.48 14.55 -5.64
C GLY A 158 -10.30 13.04 -5.43
N VAL A 159 -10.41 12.26 -6.50
CA VAL A 159 -10.22 10.81 -6.45
C VAL A 159 -9.47 10.28 -7.66
N ALA A 160 -8.58 9.32 -7.40
CA ALA A 160 -7.94 8.48 -8.40
C ALA A 160 -7.95 7.02 -7.92
N VAL A 161 -8.08 6.08 -8.86
CA VAL A 161 -8.08 4.63 -8.58
C VAL A 161 -6.95 3.99 -9.36
N PHE A 162 -6.14 3.19 -8.67
CA PHE A 162 -5.02 2.45 -9.24
C PHE A 162 -5.20 0.96 -8.98
N GLN A 163 -4.69 0.16 -9.91
CA GLN A 163 -4.48 -1.28 -9.77
C GLN A 163 -3.01 -1.54 -9.51
N TRP A 164 -2.70 -2.43 -8.59
CA TRP A 164 -1.38 -2.98 -8.41
C TRP A 164 -1.40 -4.48 -8.70
N LEU A 165 -0.53 -4.89 -9.61
CA LEU A 165 -0.35 -6.26 -10.05
C LEU A 165 0.95 -6.82 -9.45
N PRO A 166 0.88 -7.65 -8.39
CA PRO A 166 2.08 -8.08 -7.65
C PRO A 166 3.01 -8.99 -8.48
N TYR A 167 2.47 -9.61 -9.51
CA TYR A 167 3.20 -10.49 -10.43
C TYR A 167 3.83 -9.75 -11.63
N GLU A 168 3.54 -8.46 -11.80
CA GLU A 168 4.19 -7.61 -12.80
C GLU A 168 5.43 -6.91 -12.23
N THR A 169 6.31 -6.43 -13.11
CA THR A 169 7.54 -5.71 -12.74
C THR A 169 7.73 -4.46 -13.59
N GLY A 170 8.49 -3.48 -13.07
CA GLY A 170 8.77 -2.25 -13.80
C GLY A 170 7.58 -1.27 -13.80
N GLU A 171 7.49 -0.45 -14.85
CA GLU A 171 6.56 0.70 -14.90
C GLU A 171 5.07 0.33 -15.05
N ALA A 172 4.75 -0.91 -15.41
CA ALA A 172 3.37 -1.37 -15.55
C ALA A 172 2.80 -1.97 -14.26
N GLN A 173 3.61 -2.04 -13.20
CA GLN A 173 3.23 -2.71 -11.96
C GLN A 173 2.06 -2.02 -11.25
N VAL A 174 2.00 -0.69 -11.30
CA VAL A 174 0.88 0.11 -10.82
C VAL A 174 0.28 0.90 -11.99
N SER A 175 -1.00 0.65 -12.28
CA SER A 175 -1.71 1.27 -13.41
C SER A 175 -2.95 2.02 -12.94
N ARG A 176 -3.19 3.21 -13.50
CA ARG A 176 -4.35 4.04 -13.17
C ARG A 176 -5.59 3.55 -13.88
N ILE A 177 -6.62 3.18 -13.11
CA ILE A 177 -7.95 2.82 -13.62
C ILE A 177 -8.84 4.07 -13.75
N LEU A 178 -8.68 5.05 -12.86
CA LEU A 178 -9.50 6.27 -12.85
C LEU A 178 -8.68 7.51 -12.43
N PRO A 179 -8.90 8.69 -13.05
CA PRO A 179 -9.66 8.90 -14.28
C PRO A 179 -8.98 8.24 -15.49
N ASN A 180 -9.78 7.93 -16.52
CA ASN A 180 -9.31 7.34 -17.78
C ASN A 180 -10.04 7.99 -19.00
N PRO A 181 -9.65 7.70 -20.25
CA PRO A 181 -10.26 8.31 -21.44
C PRO A 181 -11.79 8.11 -21.56
N TYR A 182 -12.32 7.02 -21.00
CA TYR A 182 -13.74 6.66 -20.98
C TYR A 182 -14.45 7.08 -19.69
N ASP A 183 -13.74 7.57 -18.67
CA ASP A 183 -14.29 8.05 -17.42
C ASP A 183 -13.40 9.14 -16.81
N ARG A 184 -13.73 10.40 -17.12
CA ARG A 184 -12.94 11.56 -16.68
C ARG A 184 -13.27 12.01 -15.25
N LEU A 185 -14.04 11.22 -14.50
CA LEU A 185 -14.38 11.53 -13.11
C LEU A 185 -13.10 11.60 -12.27
N SER A 186 -12.81 12.79 -11.73
CA SER A 186 -11.65 13.05 -10.87
C SER A 186 -12.05 13.72 -9.55
N HIS A 187 -13.33 14.01 -9.35
CA HIS A 187 -13.87 14.68 -8.16
C HIS A 187 -15.24 14.08 -7.81
N ILE A 188 -15.49 13.86 -6.52
CA ILE A 188 -16.73 13.31 -5.99
C ILE A 188 -17.18 14.09 -4.75
N ASP A 189 -18.48 14.32 -4.63
CA ASP A 189 -19.13 15.00 -3.49
C ASP A 189 -20.23 14.14 -2.83
N ARG A 190 -20.52 12.99 -3.42
CA ARG A 190 -21.52 12.01 -2.98
C ARG A 190 -21.11 10.62 -3.40
N GLN A 191 -21.86 9.63 -2.91
CA GLN A 191 -21.64 8.25 -3.28
C GLN A 191 -21.64 8.08 -4.81
N THR A 192 -20.59 7.45 -5.33
CA THR A 192 -20.37 7.28 -6.77
C THR A 192 -19.84 5.88 -7.03
N THR A 193 -20.22 5.27 -8.15
CA THR A 193 -19.65 3.97 -8.58
C THR A 193 -18.62 4.18 -9.68
N ILE A 194 -17.64 3.29 -9.80
CA ILE A 194 -16.71 3.18 -10.93
C ILE A 194 -16.98 1.82 -11.60
N PRO A 195 -17.31 1.78 -12.90
CA PRO A 195 -17.53 2.92 -13.80
C PRO A 195 -18.63 3.89 -13.32
N SER A 196 -18.42 5.20 -13.56
CA SER A 196 -19.40 6.26 -13.26
C SER A 196 -20.66 6.09 -14.09
N GLU A 197 -21.75 6.76 -13.76
CA GLU A 197 -22.98 6.68 -14.54
C GLU A 197 -22.74 7.01 -16.04
N MET A 198 -21.87 7.98 -16.31
CA MET A 198 -21.42 8.31 -17.66
C MET A 198 -20.41 7.29 -18.20
N GLY A 199 -19.51 6.79 -17.36
CA GLY A 199 -18.55 5.74 -17.67
C GLY A 199 -19.21 4.42 -18.11
N ARG A 200 -20.26 3.97 -17.42
CA ARG A 200 -21.00 2.72 -17.69
C ARG A 200 -21.58 2.67 -19.11
N LYS A 201 -21.82 3.82 -19.74
CA LYS A 201 -22.29 3.93 -21.13
C LYS A 201 -21.16 3.70 -22.15
N ARG A 202 -19.90 3.75 -21.71
CA ARG A 202 -18.70 3.71 -22.57
C ARG A 202 -17.82 2.50 -22.31
N TYR A 203 -17.79 1.98 -21.08
CA TYR A 203 -16.97 0.83 -20.74
C TYR A 203 -17.53 0.03 -19.56
N VAL A 204 -17.05 -1.21 -19.45
CA VAL A 204 -17.24 -2.09 -18.29
C VAL A 204 -15.85 -2.46 -17.80
N LEU A 205 -15.62 -2.34 -16.49
CA LEU A 205 -14.40 -2.83 -15.85
C LEU A 205 -14.58 -4.33 -15.55
N ARG A 206 -13.64 -5.16 -16.00
CA ARG A 206 -13.69 -6.62 -15.82
C ARG A 206 -12.45 -7.11 -15.12
N ALA A 207 -12.62 -8.04 -14.18
CA ALA A 207 -11.52 -8.80 -13.61
C ALA A 207 -11.14 -9.91 -14.58
N ASP A 208 -9.93 -9.88 -15.13
CA ASP A 208 -9.46 -10.88 -16.10
C ASP A 208 -8.22 -11.59 -15.57
N PHE A 209 -8.11 -12.90 -15.84
CA PHE A 209 -7.01 -13.70 -15.31
C PHE A 209 -5.77 -13.46 -16.18
N PRO A 210 -4.59 -13.13 -15.60
CA PRO A 210 -3.40 -12.78 -16.37
C PRO A 210 -2.91 -13.98 -17.21
N PRO A 211 -2.86 -13.86 -18.56
CA PRO A 211 -2.48 -14.96 -19.45
C PRO A 211 -1.11 -15.57 -19.12
N ALA A 212 -0.16 -14.76 -18.65
CA ALA A 212 1.19 -15.20 -18.30
C ALA A 212 1.26 -16.18 -17.11
N LEU A 213 0.20 -16.24 -16.30
CA LEU A 213 0.07 -17.14 -15.14
C LEU A 213 -0.84 -18.34 -15.42
N GLU A 214 -1.43 -18.43 -16.61
CA GLU A 214 -2.19 -19.61 -17.03
C GLU A 214 -1.33 -20.88 -16.93
N GLY A 215 -1.94 -21.98 -16.50
CA GLY A 215 -1.24 -23.25 -16.25
C GLY A 215 -0.40 -23.29 -14.96
N LYS A 216 0.07 -22.14 -14.45
CA LYS A 216 0.87 -22.06 -13.21
C LYS A 216 0.00 -21.88 -11.97
N ARG A 217 -1.10 -21.14 -12.11
CA ARG A 217 -2.01 -20.83 -10.99
C ARG A 217 -3.47 -21.01 -11.37
N ARG A 218 -4.31 -21.26 -10.37
CA ARG A 218 -5.77 -21.31 -10.48
C ARG A 218 -6.45 -20.04 -9.98
N MET A 219 -5.73 -19.26 -9.18
CA MET A 219 -6.18 -18.01 -8.58
C MET A 219 -5.01 -17.03 -8.54
N VAL A 220 -5.32 -15.74 -8.66
CA VAL A 220 -4.37 -14.65 -8.45
C VAL A 220 -5.01 -13.56 -7.59
N ASP A 221 -4.19 -12.89 -6.79
CA ASP A 221 -4.61 -11.71 -6.04
C ASP A 221 -4.13 -10.44 -6.71
N GLU A 222 -5.00 -9.45 -6.70
CA GLU A 222 -4.73 -8.10 -7.19
C GLU A 222 -5.25 -7.08 -6.20
N TYR A 223 -4.76 -5.85 -6.33
CA TYR A 223 -4.97 -4.81 -5.35
C TYR A 223 -5.46 -3.53 -6.01
N LEU A 224 -6.46 -2.91 -5.41
CA LEU A 224 -6.91 -1.56 -5.73
C LEU A 224 -6.41 -0.60 -4.67
N MET A 225 -5.89 0.54 -5.12
CA MET A 225 -5.50 1.66 -4.29
C MET A 225 -6.31 2.87 -4.71
N VAL A 226 -7.18 3.34 -3.83
CA VAL A 226 -7.99 4.53 -4.05
C VAL A 226 -7.34 5.68 -3.30
N VAL A 227 -6.90 6.69 -4.04
CA VAL A 227 -6.27 7.89 -3.50
C VAL A 227 -7.29 9.02 -3.53
N ALA A 228 -7.71 9.45 -2.35
CA ALA A 228 -8.54 10.63 -2.14
C ALA A 228 -7.70 11.81 -1.70
N THR A 229 -7.99 12.98 -2.24
CA THR A 229 -7.27 14.23 -1.92
C THR A 229 -8.26 15.37 -1.77
N ARG A 230 -7.97 16.40 -0.95
CA ARG A 230 -8.85 17.57 -0.83
C ARG A 230 -9.06 18.27 -2.17
N ASN A 231 -7.99 18.41 -2.94
CA ASN A 231 -8.00 18.94 -4.30
C ASN A 231 -7.56 17.86 -5.28
N PRO A 232 -8.14 17.75 -6.48
CA PRO A 232 -7.70 16.80 -7.50
C PRO A 232 -6.19 16.91 -7.77
N VAL A 233 -5.52 15.77 -7.84
CA VAL A 233 -4.09 15.66 -8.16
C VAL A 233 -3.96 14.97 -9.51
N GLU A 234 -3.09 15.50 -10.36
CA GLU A 234 -2.72 14.83 -11.60
C GLU A 234 -1.69 13.72 -11.30
N PHE A 235 -2.06 12.51 -11.71
CA PHE A 235 -1.22 11.32 -11.66
C PHE A 235 -0.95 10.84 -13.08
N ARG A 236 0.21 10.19 -13.27
CA ARG A 236 0.55 9.47 -14.51
C ARG A 236 -0.36 8.25 -14.66
N ASP A 237 -0.35 7.70 -15.87
CA ASP A 237 -1.12 6.49 -16.19
C ASP A 237 -0.51 5.23 -15.57
N SER A 238 0.80 5.19 -15.39
CA SER A 238 1.51 4.04 -14.84
C SER A 238 2.73 4.44 -14.01
N TYR A 239 3.14 3.53 -13.13
CA TYR A 239 4.26 3.68 -12.21
C TYR A 239 4.88 2.31 -11.92
N SER A 240 6.18 2.29 -11.64
CA SER A 240 6.70 1.23 -10.77
C SER A 240 6.16 1.41 -9.35
N LEU A 241 6.15 0.35 -8.54
CA LEU A 241 5.67 0.49 -7.17
C LEU A 241 6.46 1.52 -6.36
N ASP A 242 7.79 1.58 -6.54
CA ASP A 242 8.66 2.51 -5.82
C ASP A 242 8.38 3.96 -6.23
N GLU A 243 8.19 4.23 -7.52
CA GLU A 243 7.80 5.57 -7.99
C GLU A 243 6.42 5.98 -7.48
N PHE A 244 5.47 5.04 -7.42
CA PHE A 244 4.14 5.30 -6.89
C PHE A 244 4.21 5.64 -5.39
N LYS A 245 4.99 4.87 -4.61
CA LYS A 245 5.25 5.16 -3.19
C LYS A 245 5.87 6.54 -2.99
N ALA A 246 6.92 6.87 -3.76
CA ALA A 246 7.55 8.18 -3.71
C ALA A 246 6.54 9.31 -3.99
N ARG A 247 5.68 9.13 -4.99
CA ARG A 247 4.61 10.09 -5.30
C ARG A 247 3.59 10.24 -4.17
N LEU A 248 3.24 9.15 -3.48
CA LEU A 248 2.33 9.20 -2.34
C LEU A 248 2.94 9.90 -1.11
N LEU A 249 4.25 9.78 -0.90
CA LEU A 249 4.97 10.47 0.18
C LEU A 249 4.92 12.00 0.06
N GLU A 250 4.69 12.53 -1.13
CA GLU A 250 4.53 13.97 -1.36
C GLU A 250 3.16 14.50 -0.89
N LEU A 251 2.17 13.62 -0.69
CA LEU A 251 0.80 14.01 -0.36
C LEU A 251 0.65 14.24 1.15
N PRO A 252 0.29 15.45 1.63
CA PRO A 252 0.13 15.70 3.06
C PRO A 252 -0.99 14.85 3.68
N ARG A 253 -0.72 14.20 4.82
CA ARG A 253 -1.67 13.28 5.49
C ARG A 253 -2.98 13.94 5.93
N GLY A 254 -2.97 15.27 6.14
CA GLY A 254 -4.18 16.04 6.48
C GLY A 254 -5.03 16.40 5.25
N GLU A 255 -4.52 16.15 4.05
CA GLU A 255 -5.14 16.49 2.78
C GLU A 255 -5.36 15.28 1.87
N SER A 256 -4.89 14.11 2.29
CA SER A 256 -5.01 12.87 1.52
C SER A 256 -5.45 11.71 2.41
N ARG A 257 -6.14 10.77 1.77
CA ARG A 257 -6.56 9.52 2.36
C ARG A 257 -6.40 8.45 1.30
N MET A 258 -5.75 7.35 1.67
CA MET A 258 -5.62 6.20 0.80
C MET A 258 -6.42 5.06 1.39
N VAL A 259 -7.24 4.42 0.56
CA VAL A 259 -8.02 3.26 0.93
C VAL A 259 -7.69 2.16 -0.05
N ARG A 260 -7.42 0.99 0.50
CA ARG A 260 -6.92 -0.12 -0.29
C ARG A 260 -7.86 -1.32 -0.20
N LYS A 261 -7.98 -2.05 -1.30
CA LYS A 261 -8.84 -3.24 -1.41
C LYS A 261 -8.19 -4.30 -2.25
N ALA A 262 -7.97 -5.47 -1.67
CA ALA A 262 -7.56 -6.64 -2.42
C ALA A 262 -8.78 -7.33 -3.06
N TYR A 263 -8.60 -8.06 -4.14
CA TYR A 263 -9.57 -8.99 -4.72
C TYR A 263 -8.83 -10.14 -5.41
N SER A 264 -9.52 -11.27 -5.58
CA SER A 264 -8.95 -12.46 -6.21
C SER A 264 -9.66 -12.78 -7.52
N ILE A 265 -8.93 -13.30 -8.49
CA ILE A 265 -9.47 -13.72 -9.79
C ILE A 265 -9.26 -15.23 -9.94
N LEU A 266 -10.35 -15.97 -10.11
CA LEU A 266 -10.35 -17.38 -10.43
C LEU A 266 -10.24 -17.57 -11.94
N ARG A 267 -9.30 -18.42 -12.34
CA ARG A 267 -9.15 -18.83 -13.74
C ARG A 267 -10.39 -19.62 -14.18
N ALA A 268 -10.83 -19.42 -15.42
CA ALA A 268 -11.82 -20.30 -16.01
C ALA A 268 -11.32 -21.75 -16.06
N GLU A 269 -12.17 -22.71 -15.67
CA GLU A 269 -11.92 -24.12 -15.95
C GLU A 269 -12.23 -24.38 -17.44
N LYS A 270 -11.31 -25.05 -18.13
CA LYS A 270 -11.52 -25.53 -19.50
C LYS A 270 -12.27 -26.85 -19.48
#